data_AF-A0A9P5CDZ1-F1
#
_entry.id   AF-A0A9P5CDZ1-F1
#
_cell.length_a   1.000
_cell.length_b   1.000
_cell.length_c   1.000
_cell.angle_alpha   90.00
_cell.angle_beta   90.00
_cell.angle_gamma   90.00
#
_symmetry.space_group_name_H-M   'P 1'
#
loop_
_entity.id
_entity.type
_entity.pdbx_description
1 polymer ?
#
loop_
_entity_poly.entity_id
_entity_poly.type
_entity_poly.pdbx_seq_one_letter_code
_entity_poly.pdbx_strand_id
1 'polypeptide(L)'
;MPGNYNAQFESQIASYRSSRRMLIAHNIEFRVIKTDFETIVRAALRRPDSVILFWPPSTEVGFRNSRTRHQGYAMLGFQTRPDRQAAEEDLRNLVVGGRAVRITRSSRVAVSLHIYA
;
A
#
# COMPACT_ATOMS: atom_id res chain seq x y z
N MET A 1 -17.85 4.04 18.56
CA MET A 1 -16.40 4.26 18.74
C MET A 1 -15.60 3.71 17.55
N PRO A 2 -15.41 4.45 16.44
CA PRO A 2 -14.48 4.05 15.38
C PRO A 2 -13.17 4.82 15.59
N GLY A 3 -12.29 4.36 16.49
CA GLY A 3 -11.10 5.15 16.88
C GLY A 3 -9.79 4.39 17.04
N ASN A 4 -9.80 3.17 17.57
CA ASN A 4 -8.55 2.53 17.99
C ASN A 4 -7.80 1.77 16.88
N TYR A 5 -8.50 1.20 15.90
CA TYR A 5 -7.85 0.37 14.88
C TYR A 5 -7.02 1.18 13.88
N ASN A 6 -7.48 2.39 13.55
CA ASN A 6 -6.76 3.25 12.61
C ASN A 6 -5.49 3.85 13.24
N ALA A 7 -5.52 4.13 14.55
CA ALA A 7 -4.38 4.68 15.28
C ALA A 7 -3.21 3.67 15.41
N GLN A 8 -3.52 2.39 15.63
CA GLN A 8 -2.49 1.34 15.67
C GLN A 8 -1.85 1.13 14.29
N PHE A 9 -2.65 1.11 13.22
CA PHE A 9 -2.15 1.01 11.86
C PHE A 9 -1.28 2.23 11.49
N GLU A 10 -1.77 3.45 11.77
CA GLU A 10 -1.01 4.68 11.55
C GLU A 10 0.31 4.70 12.32
N SER A 11 0.34 4.22 13.57
CA SER A 11 1.57 4.11 14.36
C SER A 11 2.60 3.16 13.73
N GLN A 12 2.15 2.04 13.15
CA GLN A 12 3.04 1.08 12.46
C GLN A 12 3.68 1.68 11.20
N ILE A 13 2.91 2.46 10.43
CA ILE A 13 3.39 3.07 9.19
C ILE A 13 4.09 4.42 9.39
N ALA A 14 3.93 5.05 10.56
CA ALA A 14 4.43 6.39 10.85
C ALA A 14 5.96 6.52 10.65
N SER A 15 6.72 5.51 11.07
CA SER A 15 8.19 5.49 10.93
C SER A 15 8.61 5.50 9.44
N TYR A 16 7.93 4.71 8.61
CA TYR A 16 8.16 4.65 7.17
C TYR A 16 7.73 5.94 6.47
N ARG A 17 6.56 6.49 6.84
CA ARG A 17 6.03 7.75 6.29
C ARG A 17 6.94 8.94 6.64
N SER A 18 7.32 9.09 7.91
CA SER A 18 8.22 10.15 8.38
C SER A 18 9.60 10.08 7.71
N SER A 19 10.11 8.86 7.53
CA SER A 19 11.40 8.61 6.89
C SER A 19 11.37 8.71 5.36
N ARG A 20 10.21 8.99 4.73
CA ARG A 20 10.00 8.95 3.27
C ARG A 20 10.40 7.62 2.64
N ARG A 21 10.09 6.51 3.31
CA ARG A 21 10.35 5.13 2.86
C ARG A 21 9.04 4.41 2.51
N MET A 22 8.01 5.15 2.11
CA MET A 22 6.70 4.59 1.83
C MET A 22 6.16 5.04 0.47
N LEU A 23 5.68 4.08 -0.31
CA LEU A 23 4.91 4.28 -1.52
C LEU A 23 3.46 3.82 -1.29
N ILE A 24 2.53 4.33 -2.08
CA ILE A 24 1.13 3.92 -2.05
C ILE A 24 0.79 3.43 -3.46
N ALA A 25 0.37 2.18 -3.53
CA ALA A 25 -0.17 1.59 -4.75
C ALA A 25 -1.67 1.80 -4.78
N HIS A 26 -2.18 2.46 -5.81
CA HIS A 26 -3.59 2.73 -6.06
C HIS A 26 -4.06 2.00 -7.32
N ASN A 27 -5.38 2.00 -7.53
CA ASN A 27 -6.02 1.40 -8.70
C ASN A 27 -5.84 -0.13 -8.77
N ILE A 28 -5.75 -0.77 -7.60
CA ILE A 28 -5.68 -2.24 -7.51
C ILE A 28 -7.08 -2.79 -7.76
N GLU A 29 -7.21 -3.77 -8.65
CA GLU A 29 -8.49 -4.40 -8.94
C GLU A 29 -9.03 -5.16 -7.72
N PHE A 30 -10.27 -4.89 -7.30
CA PHE A 30 -10.90 -5.51 -6.11
C PHE A 30 -10.98 -7.04 -6.12
N ARG A 31 -10.84 -7.65 -7.30
CA ARG A 31 -10.84 -9.11 -7.48
C ARG A 31 -9.49 -9.73 -7.14
N VAL A 32 -8.41 -8.94 -7.13
CA VAL A 32 -7.08 -9.40 -6.81
C VAL A 32 -6.99 -9.70 -5.32
N ILE A 33 -6.47 -10.88 -4.98
CA ILE A 33 -6.28 -11.27 -3.59
C ILE A 33 -5.01 -10.58 -3.06
N LYS A 34 -5.04 -10.17 -1.78
CA LYS A 34 -3.89 -9.51 -1.12
C LYS A 34 -2.57 -10.26 -1.33
N THR A 35 -2.58 -11.58 -1.15
CA THR A 35 -1.40 -12.44 -1.30
C THR A 35 -0.88 -12.51 -2.73
N ASP A 36 -1.78 -12.52 -3.72
CA ASP A 36 -1.38 -12.50 -5.14
C ASP A 36 -0.74 -11.15 -5.48
N PHE A 37 -1.34 -10.05 -5.02
CA PHE A 37 -0.77 -8.72 -5.17
C PHE A 37 0.62 -8.63 -4.53
N GLU A 38 0.77 -9.11 -3.30
CA GLU A 38 2.05 -9.17 -2.59
C GLU A 38 3.11 -9.95 -3.37
N THR A 39 2.73 -11.10 -3.94
CA THR A 39 3.63 -11.95 -4.73
C THR A 39 4.05 -11.24 -6.02
N ILE A 40 3.11 -10.63 -6.73
CA ILE A 40 3.38 -9.90 -7.98
C ILE A 40 4.26 -8.69 -7.72
N VAL A 41 3.99 -7.92 -6.66
CA VAL A 41 4.83 -6.79 -6.26
C VAL A 41 6.24 -7.26 -5.93
N ARG A 42 6.40 -8.30 -5.11
CA ARG A 42 7.73 -8.84 -4.76
C ARG A 42 8.48 -9.32 -6.00
N ALA A 43 7.79 -9.97 -6.95
CA ALA A 43 8.39 -10.44 -8.20
C ALA A 43 8.83 -9.29 -9.12
N ALA A 44 8.14 -8.14 -9.09
CA ALA A 44 8.49 -6.97 -9.88
C ALA A 44 9.68 -6.19 -9.30
N LEU A 45 9.96 -6.33 -8.00
CA LEU A 45 11.02 -5.59 -7.32
C LEU A 45 12.38 -6.26 -7.51
N ARG A 46 13.42 -5.46 -7.75
CA ARG A 46 14.82 -5.94 -7.72
C ARG A 46 15.24 -6.54 -6.37
N ARG A 47 14.57 -6.12 -5.29
CA ARG A 47 14.83 -6.57 -3.91
C ARG A 47 13.52 -6.98 -3.22
N PRO A 48 13.07 -8.23 -3.41
CA PRO A 48 11.78 -8.69 -2.90
C PRO A 48 11.66 -8.66 -1.36
N ASP A 49 12.79 -8.73 -0.65
CA ASP A 49 12.81 -8.77 0.82
C ASP A 49 12.85 -7.37 1.47
N SER A 50 13.05 -6.32 0.66
CA SER A 50 13.15 -4.95 1.16
C SER A 50 11.79 -4.28 1.39
N VAL A 51 10.70 -4.92 0.96
CA VAL A 51 9.33 -4.38 1.00
C VAL A 51 8.46 -5.08 2.05
N ILE A 52 7.67 -4.27 2.74
CA ILE A 52 6.62 -4.69 3.66
C ILE A 52 5.31 -4.07 3.16
N LEU A 53 4.32 -4.91 2.88
CA LEU A 53 2.99 -4.46 2.43
C LEU A 53 2.07 -4.26 3.63
N PHE A 54 1.43 -3.10 3.66
CA PHE A 54 0.47 -2.71 4.66
C PHE A 54 -0.87 -2.44 3.98
N TRP A 55 -1.87 -3.24 4.36
CA TRP A 55 -3.24 -3.06 3.88
C TRP A 55 -4.02 -2.22 4.89
N PRO A 56 -4.53 -1.04 4.50
CA PRO A 56 -5.27 -0.20 5.41
C PRO A 56 -6.55 -0.89 5.90
N PRO A 57 -6.91 -0.72 7.18
CA PRO A 57 -8.14 -1.26 7.71
C PRO A 57 -9.32 -0.52 7.10
N SER A 58 -10.28 -1.27 6.56
CA SER A 58 -11.54 -0.70 6.09
C SER A 58 -12.54 -0.55 7.23
N THR A 59 -13.24 0.58 7.26
CA THR A 59 -14.40 0.80 8.12
C THR A 59 -15.65 0.09 7.61
N GLU A 60 -15.68 -0.31 6.33
CA GLU A 60 -16.80 -1.02 5.72
C GLU A 60 -16.84 -2.49 6.16
N VAL A 61 -18.02 -2.93 6.63
CA VAL A 61 -18.27 -4.26 7.21
C VAL A 61 -17.84 -5.41 6.27
N GLY A 62 -17.93 -5.24 4.95
CA GLY A 62 -17.53 -6.26 3.97
C GLY A 62 -16.02 -6.43 3.74
N PHE A 63 -15.22 -5.47 4.21
CA PHE A 63 -13.75 -5.45 4.11
C PHE A 63 -13.08 -5.56 5.47
N ARG A 64 -13.79 -5.13 6.52
CA ARG A 64 -13.43 -5.28 7.93
C ARG A 64 -13.37 -6.78 8.26
N ASN A 65 -12.15 -7.32 8.33
CA ASN A 65 -11.80 -8.74 8.55
C ASN A 65 -11.68 -9.64 7.31
N SER A 66 -11.77 -9.10 6.09
CA SER A 66 -11.50 -9.93 4.90
C SER A 66 -10.00 -10.10 4.69
N ARG A 67 -9.52 -11.36 4.76
CA ARG A 67 -8.14 -11.73 4.42
C ARG A 67 -7.85 -11.62 2.93
N THR A 68 -8.88 -11.64 2.10
CA THR A 68 -8.76 -11.63 0.64
C THR A 68 -9.07 -10.27 0.02
N ARG A 69 -10.06 -9.53 0.55
CA ARG A 69 -10.53 -8.27 -0.05
C ARG A 69 -9.78 -7.05 0.46
N HIS A 70 -9.53 -6.11 -0.43
CA HIS A 70 -8.87 -4.83 -0.17
C HIS A 70 -9.66 -3.64 -0.74
N GLN A 71 -9.37 -2.42 -0.30
CA GLN A 71 -10.07 -1.20 -0.74
C GLN A 71 -9.56 -0.62 -2.07
N GLY A 72 -8.70 -1.34 -2.80
CA GLY A 72 -8.17 -0.91 -4.10
C GLY A 72 -6.88 -0.07 -3.99
N TYR A 73 -6.30 -0.01 -2.79
CA TYR A 73 -4.98 0.55 -2.55
C TYR A 73 -4.23 -0.21 -1.44
N ALA A 74 -2.91 -0.16 -1.51
CA ALA A 74 -1.98 -0.77 -0.56
C ALA A 74 -0.84 0.21 -0.25
N MET A 75 -0.28 0.14 0.95
CA MET A 75 0.91 0.90 1.32
C MET A 75 2.13 -0.02 1.30
N LEU A 76 3.21 0.46 0.71
CA LEU A 76 4.46 -0.26 0.50
C LEU A 76 5.53 0.42 1.35
N GLY A 77 5.86 -0.16 2.49
CA GLY A 77 6.96 0.28 3.34
C GLY A 77 8.27 -0.37 2.91
N PHE A 78 9.34 0.42 2.85
CA PHE A 78 10.67 -0.06 2.46
C PHE A 78 11.66 0.11 3.61
N GLN A 79 12.61 -0.82 3.71
CA GLN A 79 13.68 -0.73 4.71
C GLN A 79 14.54 0.52 4.49
N THR A 80 14.88 0.86 3.25
CA THR A 80 15.74 2.00 2.93
C THR A 80 15.14 2.93 1.86
N ARG A 81 15.61 4.18 1.80
CA ARG A 81 15.19 5.15 0.77
C ARG A 81 15.63 4.76 -0.65
N PRO A 82 16.85 4.22 -0.87
CA PRO A 82 17.25 3.69 -2.16
C PRO A 82 16.35 2.56 -2.65
N ASP A 83 15.98 1.62 -1.78
CA ASP A 83 15.08 0.51 -2.16
C ASP A 83 13.73 1.04 -2.61
N ARG A 84 13.18 2.02 -1.88
CA ARG A 84 11.94 2.72 -2.29
C ARG A 84 12.09 3.44 -3.64
N GLN A 85 13.26 3.95 -3.98
CA GLN A 85 13.48 4.63 -5.26
C GLN A 85 13.55 3.63 -6.42
N ALA A 86 14.31 2.55 -6.24
CA ALA A 86 14.33 1.45 -7.20
C ALA A 86 12.92 0.87 -7.39
N ALA A 87 12.20 0.65 -6.30
CA ALA A 87 10.83 0.14 -6.32
C ALA A 87 9.85 1.07 -7.06
N GLU A 88 10.00 2.38 -6.95
CA GLU A 88 9.17 3.35 -7.66
C GLU A 88 9.35 3.21 -9.19
N GLU A 89 10.58 2.97 -9.65
CA GLU A 89 10.89 2.74 -11.06
C GLU A 89 10.41 1.36 -11.52
N ASP A 90 10.70 0.32 -10.74
CA ASP A 90 10.34 -1.07 -11.02
C ASP A 90 8.81 -1.24 -11.12
N LEU A 91 8.05 -0.57 -10.24
CA LEU A 91 6.58 -0.68 -10.16
C LEU A 91 5.83 0.32 -11.07
N ARG A 92 6.53 1.22 -11.77
CA ARG A 92 5.92 2.32 -12.55
C ARG A 92 4.96 1.84 -13.64
N ASN A 93 5.22 0.66 -14.22
CA ASN A 93 4.40 0.06 -15.28
C ASN A 93 3.75 -1.25 -14.81
N LEU A 94 3.64 -1.47 -13.50
CA LEU A 94 3.08 -2.71 -12.98
C LEU A 94 1.61 -2.82 -13.34
N VAL A 95 1.23 -3.95 -13.95
CA VAL A 95 -0.16 -4.30 -14.25
C VAL A 95 -0.55 -5.49 -13.38
N VAL A 96 -1.61 -5.35 -12.59
CA VAL A 96 -2.15 -6.41 -11.74
C VAL A 96 -3.64 -6.57 -12.01
N GLY A 97 -4.09 -7.80 -12.27
CA GLY A 97 -5.50 -8.05 -12.63
C GLY A 97 -5.93 -7.32 -13.91
N GLY A 98 -5.01 -7.11 -14.86
CA GLY A 98 -5.30 -6.35 -16.08
C GLY A 98 -5.47 -4.83 -15.86
N ARG A 99 -5.20 -4.31 -14.66
CA ARG A 99 -5.19 -2.87 -14.36
C ARG A 99 -3.80 -2.35 -14.06
N ALA A 100 -3.44 -1.22 -14.66
CA ALA A 100 -2.21 -0.52 -14.34
C ALA A 100 -2.29 0.05 -12.91
N VAL A 101 -1.38 -0.39 -12.05
CA VAL A 101 -1.26 0.08 -10.68
C VAL A 101 -0.63 1.45 -10.68
N ARG A 102 -1.26 2.41 -10.01
CA ARG A 102 -0.74 3.78 -9.87
C ARG A 102 0.08 3.87 -8.60
N ILE A 103 1.38 4.07 -8.75
CA ILE A 103 2.28 4.25 -7.60
C ILE A 103 2.42 5.75 -7.30
N THR A 104 2.12 6.14 -6.08
CA THR A 104 2.34 7.49 -5.58
C THR A 104 3.27 7.46 -4.35
N ARG A 105 3.97 8.56 -4.09
CA ARG A 105 4.81 8.69 -2.89
C ARG A 105 3.92 9.11 -1.72
N SER A 106 4.03 8.44 -0.57
CA SER A 106 3.33 8.94 0.62
C SER A 106 3.89 10.32 0.98
N SER A 107 3.03 11.33 1.04
CA SER A 107 3.37 12.63 1.60
C SER A 107 3.64 12.49 3.11
N ARG A 108 4.34 13.48 3.69
CA ARG A 108 4.65 13.54 5.14
C ARG A 108 3.42 13.66 6.03
N VAL A 109 2.28 14.05 5.46
CA VAL A 109 1.04 14.34 6.17
C VAL A 109 0.11 13.15 5.95
N ALA A 110 -0.53 12.68 7.03
CA ALA A 110 -1.60 11.69 6.93
C ALA A 110 -2.54 12.13 5.81
N VAL A 111 -2.74 11.26 4.81
CA VAL A 111 -3.73 11.52 3.77
C VAL A 111 -5.06 11.48 4.49
N SER A 112 -5.52 12.65 4.97
CA SER A 112 -6.94 12.93 5.05
C SER A 112 -7.44 12.65 3.64
N LEU A 113 -8.14 11.53 3.48
CA LEU A 113 -8.88 11.20 2.28
C LEU A 113 -9.87 12.37 2.08
N HIS A 114 -9.44 13.41 1.38
CA HIS A 114 -10.34 14.38 0.79
C HIS A 114 -10.96 13.64 -0.39
N ILE A 115 -12.07 12.97 -0.09
CA ILE A 115 -13.03 12.51 -1.07
C ILE A 115 -13.40 13.77 -1.85
N TYR A 116 -13.05 13.80 -3.13
CA TYR A 116 -13.56 14.83 -4.03
C TYR A 116 -15.07 14.61 -4.19
N ALA A 117 -15.81 15.66 -3.79
CA ALA A 117 -17.17 16.06 -4.18
C ALA A 117 -18.29 15.01 -4.11
#